data_AF-A0A315Y6N4-F1
#
_entry.id   AF-A0A315Y6N4-F1
#
_cell.length_a   1.000
_cell.length_b   1.000
_cell.length_c   1.000
_cell.angle_alpha   90.00
_cell.angle_beta   90.00
_cell.angle_gamma   90.00
#
_symmetry.space_group_name_H-M   'P 1'
#
loop_
_entity.id
_entity.type
_entity.pdbx_description
1 polymer ?
#
loop_
_entity_poly.entity_id
_entity_poly.type
_entity_poly.pdbx_seq_one_letter_code
_entity_poly.pdbx_strand_id
1 'polypeptide(L)' 'MNDIIFNDCEYRYANSNMKLVKRNQKLHNPDSPLLIGEVKDGDVVKEVNEPSYIDSQTRLL' A
#
# COMPACT_ATOMS: atom_id res chain seq x y z
N MET A 1 0.64 3.00 8.17
CA MET A 1 1.02 1.88 7.29
C MET A 1 0.41 0.54 7.72
N ASN A 2 0.30 0.23 9.01
CA ASN A 2 -0.28 -1.03 9.48
C ASN A 2 -1.72 -1.31 8.98
N ASP A 3 -2.53 -0.26 8.83
CA ASP A 3 -3.93 -0.41 8.41
C ASP A 3 -4.07 -0.76 6.92
N ILE A 4 -3.14 -0.34 6.05
CA ILE A 4 -3.22 -0.59 4.60
C ILE A 4 -2.97 -2.06 4.26
N ILE A 5 -2.13 -2.73 5.05
CA ILE A 5 -1.71 -4.10 4.77
C ILE A 5 -2.75 -5.12 5.27
N PHE A 6 -3.54 -4.74 6.27
CA PHE A 6 -4.53 -5.63 6.91
C PHE A 6 -5.98 -5.31 6.53
N ASN A 7 -6.27 -4.06 6.16
CA ASN A 7 -7.60 -3.67 5.70
C ASN A 7 -7.81 -4.12 4.25
N ASP A 8 -9.07 -4.38 3.89
CA ASP A 8 -9.56 -4.92 2.62
C ASP A 8 -9.37 -3.93 1.44
N CYS A 9 -8.13 -3.47 1.21
CA CYS A 9 -7.77 -2.68 0.06
C CYS A 9 -8.09 -3.47 -1.22
N GLU A 10 -8.75 -2.81 -2.19
CA GLU A 10 -9.20 -3.39 -3.47
C GLU A 10 -8.09 -4.09 -4.28
N TYR A 11 -6.82 -3.88 -3.94
CA TYR A 11 -5.66 -4.63 -4.43
C TYR A 11 -5.58 -6.06 -3.86
N ARG A 12 -6.70 -6.77 -3.83
CA ARG A 12 -6.82 -8.17 -3.36
C ARG A 12 -5.84 -9.12 -4.05
N TYR A 13 -5.34 -8.80 -5.23
CA TYR A 13 -4.27 -9.57 -5.89
C TYR A 13 -2.99 -9.60 -5.05
N ALA A 14 -2.51 -8.46 -4.56
CA ALA A 14 -1.26 -8.36 -3.82
C ALA A 14 -1.36 -8.97 -2.40
N ASN A 15 -2.56 -8.94 -1.81
CA ASN A 15 -2.83 -9.42 -0.46
C ASN A 15 -3.60 -10.76 -0.41
N SER A 16 -3.76 -11.45 -1.54
CA SER A 16 -4.54 -12.71 -1.66
C SER A 16 -4.01 -13.84 -0.79
N ASN A 17 -2.69 -13.88 -0.51
CA ASN A 17 -2.06 -14.89 0.32
C ASN A 17 -1.75 -14.33 1.72
N MET A 18 -2.67 -14.57 2.64
CA MET A 18 -2.59 -14.08 4.02
C MET A 18 -1.32 -14.54 4.78
N LYS A 19 -0.74 -15.69 4.43
CA LYS A 19 0.52 -16.14 5.05
C LYS A 19 1.69 -15.28 4.59
N LEU A 20 1.74 -14.93 3.31
CA LEU A 20 2.76 -14.04 2.76
C LEU A 20 2.58 -12.62 3.30
N VAL A 21 1.35 -12.11 3.35
CA VAL A 21 1.03 -10.80 3.93
C VAL A 21 1.58 -10.66 5.34
N LYS A 22 1.25 -11.61 6.24
CA LYS A 22 1.73 -11.59 7.63
C LYS A 22 3.25 -11.69 7.74
N ARG A 23 3.90 -12.43 6.84
CA ARG A 23 5.37 -12.50 6.81
C ARG A 23 5.97 -11.17 6.37
N ASN A 24 5.43 -10.58 5.31
CA ASN A 24 5.92 -9.37 4.69
C ASN A 24 5.74 -8.15 5.59
N GLN A 25 4.62 -8.06 6.32
CA GLN A 25 4.42 -7.04 7.37
C GLN A 25 5.53 -7.04 8.42
N LYS A 26 5.99 -8.22 8.85
CA LYS A 26 7.08 -8.33 9.84
C LYS A 26 8.44 -7.90 9.30
N LEU A 27 8.59 -7.90 7.98
CA LEU A 27 9.82 -7.53 7.28
C LEU A 27 9.78 -6.11 6.72
N HIS A 28 8.64 -5.42 6.85
CA HIS A 28 8.48 -4.06 6.39
C HIS A 28 9.35 -3.11 7.23
N ASN A 29 10.07 -2.23 6.54
CA ASN A 29 10.80 -1.14 7.16
C ASN A 29 9.86 0.06 7.34
N PRO A 30 9.60 0.51 8.59
CA PRO A 30 8.70 1.63 8.85
C PRO A 30 9.13 2.97 8.24
N ASP A 31 10.43 3.13 7.97
CA ASP A 31 10.98 4.35 7.37
C ASP A 31 10.87 4.35 5.83
N SER A 32 10.44 3.22 5.24
CA SER A 32 10.26 3.08 3.79
C SER A 32 8.80 3.32 3.40
N PRO A 33 8.53 4.08 2.33
CA PRO A 33 7.17 4.22 1.80
C PRO A 33 6.67 2.93 1.12
N LEU A 34 7.55 1.95 0.88
CA LEU A 34 7.23 0.72 0.17
C LEU A 34 6.60 -0.32 1.10
N LEU A 35 5.61 -1.05 0.57
CA LEU A 35 4.99 -2.15 1.29
C LEU A 35 5.98 -3.27 1.66
N ILE A 36 6.94 -3.56 0.77
CA ILE A 36 7.96 -4.60 0.91
C ILE A 36 9.23 -4.17 0.15
N GLY A 37 10.38 -4.30 0.80
CA GLY A 37 11.67 -3.97 0.20
C GLY A 37 12.03 -2.49 0.34
N GLU A 38 13.12 -2.10 -0.31
CA GLU A 38 13.71 -0.76 -0.25
C GLU A 38 13.98 -0.25 -1.66
N VAL A 39 13.99 1.07 -1.81
CA VAL A 39 14.52 1.75 -3.00
C VAL A 39 16.02 1.48 -3.04
N LYS A 40 16.52 1.04 -4.20
CA LYS A 40 17.93 0.71 -4.41
C LYS A 40 18.65 1.77 -5.21
N ASP A 41 19.98 1.76 -5.12
CA ASP A 41 20.85 2.55 -5.96
C ASP A 41 20.63 2.18 -7.44
N GLY A 42 19.95 3.04 -8.18
CA GLY A 42 19.58 2.84 -9.59
C GLY A 42 18.08 2.89 -9.86
N ASP A 43 17.25 2.80 -8.82
CA ASP A 43 15.80 3.03 -8.96
C ASP A 43 15.53 4.52 -9.24
N VAL A 44 14.55 4.78 -10.12
CA VAL A 44 14.14 6.15 -10.46
C VAL A 44 12.73 6.39 -9.92
N VAL A 45 12.64 7.14 -8.82
CA VAL A 45 11.36 7.60 -8.27
C VAL A 45 10.89 8.82 -9.07
N LYS A 46 9.69 8.72 -9.65
CA LYS A 46 9.05 9.81 -10.38
C LYS A 46 7.86 10.31 -9.60
N GLU A 47 7.85 11.60 -9.29
CA GLU A 47 6.66 12.24 -8.74
C GLU A 47 5.58 12.32 -9.82
N VAL A 48 4.36 11.97 -9.44
CA VAL A 48 3.17 12.07 -10.27
C VAL A 48 2.21 13.07 -9.63
N ASN A 49 1.59 13.93 -10.45
CA ASN A 49 0.56 14.85 -9.97
C ASN A 49 -0.79 14.11 -9.91
N GLU A 50 -0.92 13.17 -8.98
CA GLU A 50 -2.13 12.36 -8.80
C GLU A 50 -3.12 13.11 -7.90
N PRO A 51 -4.29 13.52 -8.41
CA PRO A 51 -5.30 14.19 -7.59
C PRO A 51 -5.97 13.21 -6.63
N SER A 52 -6.52 13.70 -5.52
CA SER A 52 -7.38 12.89 -4.67
C SER A 52 -8.65 12.48 -5.42
N TYR A 53 -8.92 11.18 -5.50
CA TYR A 53 -10.16 10.61 -6.05
C TYR A 53 -11.17 10.25 -4.96
N ILE A 54 -10.89 10.60 -3.70
CA ILE A 54 -11.84 10.37 -2.60
C ILE A 54 -13.02 11.32 -2.81
N ASP A 55 -14.11 10.77 -3.32
CA ASP A 55 -15.39 11.46 -3.40
C ASP A 55 -16.17 11.24 -2.10
N SER A 56 -16.37 12.31 -1.33
CA SER A 56 -17.12 12.28 -0.07
C SER A 56 -18.65 12.21 -0.26
N GLN A 57 -19.14 11.93 -1.47
CA GLN A 57 -20.57 11.79 -1.75
C GLN A 57 -21.16 10.53 -1.10
N THR A 58 -21.42 10.59 0.21
CA THR A 58 -22.44 9.75 0.86
C THR A 58 -23.74 10.55 0.94
N ARG A 59 -24.54 10.50 -0.13
CA ARG A 59 -26.00 10.69 -0.03
C ARG A 59 -26.68 9.53 -0.74
N LEU A 60 -26.73 8.41 -0.04
CA LEU A 60 -27.81 7.45 -0.25
C LEU A 60 -29.00 8.03 0.51
N LEU A 61 -29.94 8.62 -0.25
CA LEU A 61 -31.28 8.95 0.25
C LEU A 61 -32.02 7.67 0.60
#